data_AF-A0A9N9JGZ1-F1
#
_entry.id   AF-A0A9N9JGZ1-F1
#
_cell.length_a   1.000
_cell.length_b   1.000
_cell.length_c   1.000
_cell.angle_alpha   90.00
_cell.angle_beta   90.00
_cell.angle_gamma   90.00
#
_symmetry.space_group_name_H-M   'P 1'
#
loop_
_entity.id
_entity.type
_entity.pdbx_description
1 polymer ?
#
loop_
_entity_poly.entity_id
_entity_poly.type
_entity_poly.pdbx_seq_one_letter_code
_entity_poly.pdbx_strand_id
1 'polypeptide(L)' 'VSQYKRDFRRKLIYFRSQPALRPIPGQCHIKVRRKFIFEDAYSEIMRQQPQDLKKRLMIKFEDEDELDYNYLSK' A
#
# COMPACT_ATOMS: atom_id res chain seq x y z
N VAL A 1 11.39 -18.82 -21.24
CA VAL A 1 10.40 -18.61 -20.14
C VAL A 1 9.19 -19.50 -20.39
N SER A 2 8.76 -20.32 -19.41
CA SER A 2 7.60 -21.21 -19.58
C SER A 2 6.34 -20.44 -19.97
N GLN A 3 5.42 -21.09 -20.69
CA GLN A 3 4.17 -20.48 -21.16
C GLN A 3 3.35 -19.90 -20.00
N TYR A 4 3.22 -20.64 -18.89
CA TYR A 4 2.58 -20.16 -17.67
C TYR A 4 3.14 -18.83 -17.15
N LYS A 5 4.47 -18.70 -17.05
CA LYS A 5 5.11 -17.45 -16.58
C LYS A 5 4.82 -16.27 -17.52
N ARG A 6 4.70 -16.52 -18.83
CA ARG A 6 4.34 -15.49 -19.82
C ARG A 6 2.88 -15.06 -19.68
N ASP A 7 1.97 -16.00 -19.51
CA ASP A 7 0.54 -15.73 -19.38
C ASP A 7 0.22 -15.03 -18.06
N PHE A 8 0.85 -15.44 -16.96
CA PHE A 8 0.77 -14.72 -15.69
C PHE A 8 1.25 -13.28 -15.83
N ARG A 9 2.42 -13.06 -16.44
CA ARG A 9 2.95 -11.70 -16.66
C ARG A 9 2.00 -10.85 -17.51
N ARG A 10 1.40 -11.40 -18.57
CA ARG A 10 0.40 -10.70 -19.39
C ARG A 10 -0.84 -10.32 -18.58
N LYS A 11 -1.38 -11.25 -17.79
CA LYS A 11 -2.54 -11.00 -16.91
C LYS A 11 -2.24 -9.94 -15.87
N LEU A 12 -1.05 -9.98 -15.25
CA LEU A 12 -0.62 -8.98 -14.27
C LEU A 12 -0.49 -7.58 -14.88
N ILE A 13 0.11 -7.47 -16.07
CA ILE A 13 0.22 -6.20 -16.78
C ILE A 13 -1.16 -5.66 -17.15
N TYR A 14 -2.04 -6.52 -17.70
CA TYR A 14 -3.41 -6.16 -18.05
C TYR A 14 -4.22 -5.69 -16.83
N PHE A 15 -4.08 -6.37 -15.69
CA PHE A 15 -4.73 -5.97 -14.45
C PHE A 15 -4.24 -4.60 -13.99
N ARG A 16 -2.93 -4.36 -13.94
CA ARG A 16 -2.36 -3.07 -13.51
C ARG A 16 -2.62 -1.92 -14.48
N SER A 17 -2.96 -2.18 -15.75
CA SER A 17 -3.27 -1.13 -16.73
C SER A 17 -4.71 -0.62 -16.64
N GLN A 18 -5.58 -1.27 -15.87
CA GLN A 18 -6.97 -0.85 -15.72
C GLN A 18 -7.06 0.56 -15.09
N PRO A 19 -7.95 1.46 -15.57
CA PRO A 19 -8.04 2.83 -15.07
C PRO A 19 -8.21 2.93 -13.54
N ALA A 20 -8.99 2.03 -12.94
CA ALA A 20 -9.24 2.00 -11.50
C ALA A 20 -8.01 1.66 -10.64
N LEU A 21 -6.95 1.12 -11.26
CA LEU A 21 -5.71 0.68 -10.61
C LEU A 21 -4.51 1.56 -10.99
N ARG A 22 -4.74 2.63 -11.75
CA ARG A 22 -3.70 3.61 -12.04
C ARG A 22 -3.28 4.32 -10.74
N PRO A 23 -1.97 4.55 -10.53
CA PRO A 23 -1.50 5.27 -9.36
C PRO A 23 -2.16 6.65 -9.25
N ILE A 24 -2.72 6.96 -8.09
CA ILE A 24 -3.27 8.27 -7.77
C ILE A 24 -2.15 9.11 -7.13
N PRO A 25 -1.95 10.36 -7.55
CA PRO A 25 -0.95 11.23 -6.94
C PRO A 25 -1.26 11.49 -5.47
N GLY A 26 -0.20 11.65 -4.67
CA GLY A 26 -0.27 11.91 -3.24
C GLY A 26 0.14 10.71 -2.38
N GLN A 27 0.03 10.89 -1.07
CA GLN A 27 0.41 9.91 -0.05
C GLN A 27 -0.76 9.68 0.91
N CYS A 28 -0.90 8.44 1.39
CA CYS A 28 -1.80 8.04 2.46
C CYS A 28 -0.94 7.66 3.66
N HIS A 29 -0.91 8.51 4.68
CA HIS A 29 -0.12 8.25 5.89
C HIS A 29 -0.94 7.45 6.90
N ILE A 30 -0.35 6.38 7.41
CA ILE A 30 -0.88 5.58 8.51
C ILE A 30 0.18 5.55 9.60
N LYS A 31 -0.15 6.03 10.80
CA LYS A 31 0.74 6.01 11.96
C LYS A 31 0.30 4.90 12.92
N VAL A 32 1.22 4.03 13.32
CA VAL A 32 0.90 2.86 14.15
C VAL A 32 1.97 2.61 15.20
N ARG A 33 1.61 2.03 16.35
CA ARG A 33 2.57 1.49 17.30
C ARG A 33 2.80 0.02 17.00
N ARG A 34 4.06 -0.44 17.03
CA ARG A 34 4.41 -1.84 16.72
C ARG A 34 3.66 -2.85 17.58
N LYS A 35 3.44 -2.53 18.87
CA LYS A 35 2.71 -3.40 19.81
C LYS A 35 1.19 -3.43 19.58
N PHE A 36 0.63 -2.41 18.92
CA PHE A 36 -0.82 -2.22 18.75
C PHE A 36 -1.22 -2.09 17.27
N ILE A 37 -0.45 -2.70 16.37
CA ILE A 37 -0.57 -2.50 14.92
C ILE A 37 -1.98 -2.76 14.39
N PHE A 38 -2.69 -3.76 14.93
CA PHE A 38 -4.03 -4.11 14.47
C PHE A 38 -5.05 -3.01 14.79
N GLU A 39 -5.10 -2.57 16.04
CA GLU A 39 -6.06 -1.57 16.51
C GLU A 39 -5.77 -0.19 15.91
N ASP A 40 -4.50 0.21 15.89
CA ASP A 40 -4.05 1.48 15.32
C ASP A 40 -4.31 1.50 13.80
N ALA A 41 -3.95 0.44 13.06
CA ALA A 41 -4.18 0.38 11.61
C ALA A 41 -5.68 0.35 11.27
N TYR A 42 -6.49 -0.39 12.03
CA TYR A 42 -7.94 -0.39 11.83
C TYR A 42 -8.51 1.02 12.00
N SER A 43 -8.17 1.69 13.10
CA SER A 43 -8.65 3.04 13.41
C SER A 43 -8.22 4.05 12.35
N GLU A 44 -6.96 4.00 11.93
CA GLU A 44 -6.42 4.92 10.93
C GLU A 44 -7.02 4.68 9.53
N ILE A 45 -7.14 3.42 9.09
CA ILE A 45 -7.74 3.08 7.78
C ILE A 45 -9.20 3.50 7.74
N MET A 46 -9.97 3.24 8.79
CA MET A 46 -11.40 3.56 8.84
C MET A 46 -11.68 5.07 8.85
N ARG A 47 -10.68 5.90 9.18
CA ARG A 47 -10.78 7.37 9.08
C ARG A 47 -10.50 7.90 7.67
N GLN A 48 -9.86 7.13 6.81
CA GLN A 48 -9.53 7.56 5.45
C GLN A 48 -10.73 7.48 4.52
N GLN A 49 -10.77 8.38 3.53
CA GLN A 49 -11.69 8.20 2.42
C GLN A 49 -11.21 7.04 1.52
N PRO A 50 -12.12 6.23 0.94
CA PRO A 50 -11.72 5.11 0.06
C PRO A 50 -10.84 5.51 -1.14
N GLN A 51 -10.91 6.77 -1.57
CA GLN A 51 -10.07 7.29 -2.64
C GLN A 51 -8.63 7.55 -2.18
N ASP A 52 -8.44 7.96 -0.92
CA ASP A 52 -7.11 8.22 -0.36
C ASP A 52 -6.32 6.92 -0.16
N LEU A 53 -7.01 5.83 0.16
CA LEU A 53 -6.41 4.49 0.27
C LEU A 53 -5.78 3.97 -1.04
N LYS A 54 -6.07 4.61 -2.17
CA LYS A 54 -5.47 4.30 -3.49
C LYS A 54 -4.19 5.10 -3.80
N LYS A 55 -3.84 6.07 -2.95
CA LYS A 55 -2.58 6.83 -3.04
C LYS A 55 -1.40 5.97 -2.55
N ARG A 56 -0.18 6.49 -2.66
CA ARG A 56 1.00 5.79 -2.15
C ARG A 56 0.89 5.65 -0.62
N LEU A 57 0.86 4.42 -0.13
CA LEU A 57 0.82 4.12 1.29
C LEU A 57 2.15 4.47 1.97
N MET A 58 2.07 5.19 3.09
CA MET A 58 3.21 5.60 3.92
C MET A 58 2.93 5.15 5.36
N ILE A 59 3.65 4.15 5.86
CA ILE A 59 3.46 3.64 7.23
C ILE A 59 4.55 4.21 8.14
N LYS A 60 4.16 4.89 9.21
CA LYS A 60 5.08 5.39 10.24
C LYS A 60 4.86 4.63 11.54
N PHE A 61 5.91 4.02 12.06
CA PHE A 61 5.89 3.47 13.41
C PHE A 61 6.15 4.58 14.42
N GLU A 62 5.32 4.68 15.45
CA GLU A 62 5.61 5.58 16.58
C GLU A 62 6.89 5.12 17.29
N ASP A 63 7.72 6.09 17.68
CA ASP A 63 8.97 5.88 18.43
C ASP A 63 10.07 5.07 17.69
N GLU A 64 9.97 4.92 16.36
CA GLU A 64 11.01 4.32 15.52
C GLU A 64 11.58 5.35 14.53
N ASP A 65 12.91 5.34 14.36
CA ASP A 65 13.61 6.22 13.43
C ASP A 65 13.24 5.91 11.96
N GLU A 66 13.11 6.98 11.16
CA GLU A 66 12.50 7.04 9.82
C GLU A 66 13.30 6.36 8.69
N LEU A 67 14.04 5.29 8.98
CA LEU A 67 14.88 4.62 7.98
C LEU A 67 14.06 3.54 7.25
N ASP A 68 13.49 3.98 6.13
CA ASP A 68 12.85 3.23 5.03
C ASP A 68 11.35 2.88 5.14
N TYR A 69 10.51 3.88 4.88
CA TYR A 69 9.08 3.74 4.58
C TYR A 69 8.73 2.72 3.48
N ASN A 70 9.63 2.48 2.52
CA ASN A 70 9.39 1.59 1.38
C ASN A 70 9.45 0.09 1.72
N TYR A 71 10.20 -0.30 2.76
CA TYR A 71 10.25 -1.70 3.20
C TYR A 71 9.08 -2.04 4.13
N LEU A 72 8.61 -1.07 4.92
CA LEU A 72 7.50 -1.25 5.85
C LEU A 72 6.14 -1.47 5.16
N SER A 73 5.99 -0.97 3.93
CA SER A 73 4.76 -1.11 3.14
C SER A 73 4.67 -2.41 2.31
N LYS A 74 5.73 -3.24 2.28
CA LYS A 74 5.93 -4.27 1.26
C LYS A 74 5.52 -5.68 1.69
#